data_AF-A0A9X8HFI4-F1
#
_entry.id   AF-A0A9X8HFI4-F1
#
_cell.length_a   1.000
_cell.length_b   1.000
_cell.length_c   1.000
_cell.angle_alpha   90.00
_cell.angle_beta   90.00
_cell.angle_gamma   90.00
#
_symmetry.space_group_name_H-M   'P 1'
#
loop_
_entity.id
_entity.type
_entity.pdbx_description
1 polymer ?
#
loop_
_entity_poly.entity_id
_entity_poly.type
_entity_poly.pdbx_seq_one_letter_code
_entity_poly.pdbx_strand_id
1 'polypeptide(L)'
;MEVRHLKVNGDLGTVAHVPFSVRDKDSIREAIAGSNVVINLIGKHYETKHALPWWINYTYDDVHVDAARDIAEVCAELNVPRLIHFSSLLAKPNSPSIWAASKYRGEVAVRKAFPNANIVRSATIYGPEDRFLNWYARLGSAIPLVDNGAARLQPALYALIVDTTIQGQTFELVGDEEYSTKEIVDYVLDVTQSDPQLLNLPLPVAEVVGKVIQNLPEPKFSQDLAIRLSLDEVKT
;
A
#
# COMPACT_ATOMS: atom_id res chain seq x y z
N MET A 1 4.19 10.25 18.90
CA MET A 1 5.66 10.39 18.99
C MET A 1 6.35 10.03 17.66
N GLU A 2 5.68 9.28 16.79
CA GLU A 2 6.21 8.65 15.56
C GLU A 2 6.57 9.62 14.41
N VAL A 3 5.79 10.67 14.17
CA VAL A 3 5.96 11.56 13.00
C VAL A 3 6.95 12.73 13.20
N ARG A 4 7.59 12.85 14.37
CA ARG A 4 8.47 14.00 14.69
C ARG A 4 9.67 14.13 13.74
N HIS A 5 10.15 13.01 13.22
CA HIS A 5 11.29 12.97 12.29
C HIS A 5 11.00 13.67 10.97
N LEU A 6 9.73 13.90 10.60
CA LEU A 6 9.38 14.62 9.37
C LEU A 6 9.60 16.13 9.48
N LYS A 7 9.59 16.70 10.69
CA LYS A 7 9.74 18.15 10.89
C LYS A 7 11.11 18.68 10.49
N VAL A 8 12.16 17.85 10.58
CA VAL A 8 13.54 18.28 10.31
C VAL A 8 13.88 18.26 8.82
N ASN A 9 13.01 17.72 7.97
CA ASN A 9 13.22 17.60 6.53
C ASN A 9 12.88 18.88 5.75
N GLY A 10 12.42 19.94 6.41
CA GLY A 10 12.09 21.22 5.79
C GLY A 10 12.47 22.39 6.67
N ASP A 11 12.52 23.58 6.07
CA ASP A 11 12.75 24.83 6.81
C ASP A 11 11.58 25.16 7.74
N LEU A 12 11.81 26.07 8.69
CA LEU A 12 10.83 26.49 9.69
C LEU A 12 9.49 26.88 9.05
N GLY A 13 8.40 26.26 9.50
CA GLY A 13 7.05 26.51 8.99
C GLY A 13 6.66 25.72 7.74
N THR A 14 7.59 24.99 7.11
CA THR A 14 7.30 24.17 5.92
C THR A 14 6.48 22.92 6.26
N VAL A 15 6.78 22.27 7.39
CA VAL A 15 6.12 21.03 7.82
C VAL A 15 5.29 21.30 9.08
N ALA A 16 3.96 21.32 8.91
CA ALA A 16 3.00 21.40 9.99
C ALA A 16 2.33 20.04 10.21
N HIS A 17 2.10 19.68 11.48
CA HIS A 17 1.36 18.46 11.82
C HIS A 17 -0.07 18.85 12.18
N VAL A 18 -1.04 18.33 11.43
CA VAL A 18 -2.46 18.51 11.72
C VAL A 18 -3.04 17.15 12.09
N PRO A 19 -3.44 16.92 13.35
CA PRO A 19 -4.13 15.70 13.72
C PRO A 19 -5.54 15.71 13.12
N PHE A 20 -5.95 14.60 12.51
CA PHE A 20 -7.30 14.42 12.01
C PHE A 20 -7.73 12.96 12.17
N SER A 21 -9.03 12.71 12.10
CA SER A 21 -9.61 11.37 12.12
C SER A 21 -10.21 11.05 10.76
N VAL A 22 -9.89 9.87 10.22
CA VAL A 22 -10.37 9.44 8.90
C VAL A 22 -11.89 9.25 8.88
N ARG A 23 -12.52 9.00 10.03
CA ARG A 23 -13.98 8.86 10.15
C ARG A 23 -14.73 10.19 10.34
N ASP A 24 -13.99 11.26 10.59
CA ASP A 24 -14.56 12.58 10.85
C ASP A 24 -14.28 13.50 9.67
N LYS A 25 -15.29 13.67 8.82
CA LYS A 25 -15.21 14.49 7.60
C LYS A 25 -14.91 15.97 7.90
N ASP A 26 -15.31 16.48 9.06
CA ASP A 26 -15.01 17.86 9.44
C ASP A 26 -13.53 18.03 9.76
N SER A 27 -12.93 17.08 10.48
CA SER A 27 -11.48 17.08 10.71
C SER A 27 -10.66 16.95 9.43
N ILE A 28 -11.15 16.20 8.43
CA ILE A 28 -10.54 16.12 7.10
C ILE A 28 -10.61 17.48 6.39
N ARG A 29 -11.76 18.18 6.49
CA ARG A 29 -11.93 19.51 5.91
C ARG A 29 -10.98 20.53 6.52
N GLU A 30 -10.81 20.51 7.84
CA GLU A 30 -9.84 21.37 8.53
C GLU A 30 -8.41 21.06 8.10
N ALA A 31 -8.05 19.79 7.94
CA ALA A 31 -6.71 19.39 7.50
C ALA A 31 -6.40 19.77 6.04
N ILE A 32 -7.40 19.79 5.16
CA ILE A 32 -7.25 20.13 3.74
C ILE A 32 -7.37 21.64 3.47
N ALA A 33 -8.00 22.39 4.37
CA ALA A 33 -8.24 23.82 4.20
C ALA A 33 -6.96 24.60 3.81
N GLY A 34 -7.03 25.34 2.71
CA GLY A 34 -5.90 26.12 2.19
C GLY A 34 -4.86 25.33 1.38
N SER A 35 -5.05 24.02 1.17
CA SER A 35 -4.12 23.19 0.39
C SER A 35 -4.28 23.39 -1.12
N ASN A 36 -3.17 23.57 -1.84
CA ASN A 36 -3.17 23.58 -3.31
C ASN A 36 -3.05 22.17 -3.91
N VAL A 37 -2.45 21.23 -3.18
CA VAL A 37 -2.23 19.85 -3.58
C VAL A 37 -2.52 18.95 -2.39
N VAL A 38 -3.30 17.91 -2.60
CA VAL A 38 -3.56 16.87 -1.61
C VAL A 38 -3.04 15.55 -2.15
N ILE A 39 -2.20 14.88 -1.37
CA ILE A 39 -1.64 13.56 -1.69
C ILE A 39 -2.18 12.55 -0.68
N ASN A 40 -2.96 11.59 -1.16
CA ASN A 40 -3.52 10.52 -0.34
C ASN A 40 -2.64 9.26 -0.42
N LEU A 41 -1.93 8.98 0.67
CA LEU A 41 -1.12 7.78 0.88
C LEU A 41 -1.75 6.81 1.90
N ILE A 42 -3.02 7.02 2.27
CA ILE A 42 -3.69 6.19 3.26
C ILE A 42 -3.91 4.78 2.69
N GLY A 43 -3.45 3.78 3.45
CA GLY A 43 -3.60 2.39 3.08
C GLY A 43 -3.09 1.47 4.18
N LYS A 44 -3.62 0.25 4.20
CA LYS A 44 -3.21 -0.79 5.15
C LYS A 44 -3.19 -2.15 4.46
N HIS A 45 -2.20 -2.98 4.75
CA HIS A 45 -2.06 -4.32 4.12
C HIS A 45 -2.84 -5.44 4.81
N TYR A 46 -3.45 -5.13 5.97
CA TYR A 46 -4.28 -6.02 6.77
C TYR A 46 -5.39 -5.21 7.44
N GLU A 47 -6.50 -5.84 7.79
CA GLU A 47 -7.58 -5.18 8.52
C GLU A 47 -7.18 -4.95 9.98
N THR A 48 -7.38 -3.74 10.49
CA THR A 48 -6.94 -3.39 11.85
C THR A 48 -7.92 -3.97 12.86
N LYS A 49 -7.48 -4.99 13.60
CA LYS A 49 -8.25 -5.68 14.65
C LYS A 49 -7.88 -5.17 16.03
N HIS A 50 -8.82 -5.25 16.97
CA HIS A 50 -8.52 -5.10 18.39
C HIS A 50 -8.01 -6.42 19.00
N ALA A 51 -7.77 -6.43 20.31
CA ALA A 51 -7.29 -7.59 21.07
C ALA A 51 -8.17 -8.85 20.90
N LEU A 52 -9.44 -8.69 20.54
CA LEU A 52 -10.36 -9.79 20.24
C LEU A 52 -10.55 -9.93 18.72
N PRO A 53 -10.37 -11.12 18.12
CA PRO A 53 -10.36 -11.31 16.68
C PRO A 53 -11.64 -10.90 15.92
N TRP A 54 -12.79 -10.89 16.62
CA TRP A 54 -14.09 -10.50 16.05
C TRP A 54 -14.35 -9.00 16.09
N TRP A 55 -13.50 -8.21 16.77
CA TRP A 55 -13.65 -6.78 16.85
C TRP A 55 -12.69 -6.08 15.89
N ILE A 56 -13.20 -5.76 14.70
CA ILE A 56 -12.46 -5.06 13.65
C ILE A 56 -12.66 -3.56 13.84
N ASN A 57 -11.57 -2.81 14.00
CA ASN A 57 -11.63 -1.36 14.08
C ASN A 57 -11.71 -0.75 12.69
N TYR A 58 -10.86 -1.16 11.74
CA TYR A 58 -10.88 -0.66 10.36
C TYR A 58 -10.80 -1.82 9.37
N THR A 59 -11.81 -1.92 8.51
CA THR A 59 -11.85 -2.88 7.39
C THR A 59 -11.02 -2.36 6.21
N TYR A 60 -10.81 -3.19 5.18
CA TYR A 60 -10.22 -2.69 3.93
C TYR A 60 -11.08 -1.63 3.24
N ASP A 61 -12.40 -1.75 3.33
CA ASP A 61 -13.33 -0.83 2.67
C ASP A 61 -13.35 0.53 3.36
N ASP A 62 -13.35 0.55 4.70
CA ASP A 62 -13.24 1.77 5.49
C ASP A 62 -12.00 2.58 5.08
N VAL A 63 -10.86 1.91 4.86
CA VAL A 63 -9.56 2.54 4.61
C VAL A 63 -9.31 2.86 3.14
N HIS A 64 -9.70 1.98 2.22
CA HIS A 64 -9.40 2.16 0.80
C HIS A 64 -10.54 2.79 0.02
N VAL A 65 -11.79 2.60 0.44
CA VAL A 65 -12.97 3.10 -0.28
C VAL A 65 -13.54 4.33 0.42
N ASP A 66 -13.99 4.20 1.66
CA ASP A 66 -14.69 5.28 2.37
C ASP A 66 -13.76 6.45 2.65
N ALA A 67 -12.58 6.21 3.25
CA ALA A 67 -11.59 7.26 3.48
C ALA A 67 -11.17 7.98 2.19
N ALA A 68 -10.96 7.23 1.10
CA ALA A 68 -10.55 7.80 -0.17
C ALA A 68 -11.66 8.63 -0.82
N ARG A 69 -12.91 8.16 -0.74
CA ARG A 69 -14.11 8.90 -1.16
C ARG A 69 -14.24 10.20 -0.37
N ASP A 70 -14.19 10.13 0.95
CA ASP A 70 -14.43 11.28 1.81
C ASP A 70 -13.36 12.37 1.59
N ILE A 71 -12.09 11.98 1.43
CA ILE A 71 -11.01 12.91 1.04
C ILE A 71 -11.29 13.54 -0.32
N ALA A 72 -11.70 12.76 -1.31
CA ALA A 72 -11.98 13.26 -2.66
C ALA A 72 -13.19 14.21 -2.70
N GLU A 73 -14.25 13.91 -1.94
CA GLU A 73 -15.41 14.78 -1.78
C GLU A 73 -15.02 16.10 -1.11
N VAL A 74 -14.25 16.06 -0.01
CA VAL A 74 -13.77 17.28 0.66
C VAL A 74 -12.86 18.10 -0.25
N CYS A 75 -12.00 17.45 -1.05
CA CYS A 75 -11.19 18.15 -2.04
C CYS A 75 -12.05 18.87 -3.09
N ALA A 76 -13.15 18.24 -3.54
CA ALA A 76 -14.09 18.85 -4.46
C ALA A 76 -14.86 20.02 -3.80
N GLU A 77 -15.34 19.85 -2.57
CA GLU A 77 -16.03 20.89 -1.78
C GLU A 77 -15.15 22.14 -1.61
N LEU A 78 -13.86 21.95 -1.32
CA LEU A 78 -12.88 23.03 -1.11
C LEU A 78 -12.25 23.55 -2.41
N ASN A 79 -12.64 23.02 -3.57
CA ASN A 79 -12.05 23.35 -4.87
C ASN A 79 -10.52 23.22 -4.90
N VAL A 80 -10.00 22.16 -4.28
CA VAL A 80 -8.57 21.86 -4.29
C VAL A 80 -8.11 21.68 -5.74
N PRO A 81 -7.08 22.40 -6.20
CA PRO A 81 -6.64 22.32 -7.59
C PRO A 81 -6.19 20.92 -8.02
N ARG A 82 -5.56 20.15 -7.11
CA ARG A 82 -4.96 18.85 -7.43
C ARG A 82 -5.12 17.85 -6.30
N LEU A 83 -5.67 16.69 -6.65
CA LEU A 83 -5.71 15.49 -5.81
C LEU A 83 -4.89 14.37 -6.47
N ILE A 84 -3.94 13.81 -5.72
CA ILE A 84 -3.14 12.65 -6.11
C ILE A 84 -3.51 11.51 -5.17
N HIS A 85 -3.97 10.40 -5.72
CA HIS A 85 -4.36 9.22 -4.96
C HIS A 85 -3.44 8.04 -5.27
N PHE A 86 -2.83 7.45 -4.24
CA PHE A 86 -1.99 6.27 -4.40
C PHE A 86 -2.79 4.98 -4.22
N SER A 87 -2.75 4.17 -5.27
CA SER A 87 -3.29 2.83 -5.33
C SER A 87 -2.16 1.82 -5.53
N SER A 88 -2.44 0.65 -6.10
CA SER A 88 -1.47 -0.42 -6.37
C SER A 88 -1.63 -0.92 -7.79
N LEU A 89 -0.56 -1.43 -8.38
CA LEU A 89 -0.57 -2.07 -9.71
C LEU A 89 -1.49 -3.29 -9.76
N LEU A 90 -1.68 -3.98 -8.63
CA LEU A 90 -2.60 -5.11 -8.49
C LEU A 90 -4.09 -4.70 -8.46
N ALA A 91 -4.41 -3.40 -8.41
CA ALA A 91 -5.77 -2.90 -8.32
C ALA A 91 -6.58 -3.21 -9.60
N LYS A 92 -7.30 -4.34 -9.56
CA LYS A 92 -8.15 -4.83 -10.65
C LYS A 92 -9.57 -5.11 -10.12
N PRO A 93 -10.62 -4.92 -10.95
CA PRO A 93 -12.01 -5.10 -10.53
C PRO A 93 -12.33 -6.51 -10.01
N ASN A 94 -11.74 -7.53 -10.64
CA ASN A 94 -11.97 -8.94 -10.31
C ASN A 94 -10.69 -9.60 -9.74
N SER A 95 -9.90 -8.85 -8.95
CA SER A 95 -8.71 -9.41 -8.32
C SER A 95 -9.10 -10.48 -7.29
N PRO A 96 -8.41 -11.64 -7.22
CA PRO A 96 -8.68 -12.64 -6.19
C PRO A 96 -8.27 -12.15 -4.78
N SER A 97 -7.42 -11.13 -4.69
CA SER A 97 -7.11 -10.45 -3.43
C SER A 97 -8.19 -9.41 -3.11
N ILE A 98 -8.76 -9.53 -1.91
CA ILE A 98 -9.74 -8.58 -1.36
C ILE A 98 -9.09 -7.21 -1.20
N TRP A 99 -7.83 -7.18 -0.75
CA TRP A 99 -7.06 -5.94 -0.62
C TRP A 99 -6.93 -5.23 -1.98
N ALA A 100 -6.51 -5.95 -3.02
CA ALA A 100 -6.35 -5.39 -4.35
C ALA A 100 -7.68 -4.92 -4.97
N ALA A 101 -8.75 -5.70 -4.79
CA ALA A 101 -10.10 -5.32 -5.22
C ALA A 101 -10.63 -4.09 -4.46
N SER A 102 -10.33 -3.95 -3.17
CA SER A 102 -10.70 -2.77 -2.39
C SER A 102 -9.99 -1.50 -2.85
N LYS A 103 -8.70 -1.60 -3.24
CA LYS A 103 -7.95 -0.49 -3.85
C LYS A 103 -8.57 -0.04 -5.17
N TYR A 104 -8.98 -0.97 -6.04
CA TYR A 104 -9.70 -0.63 -7.27
C TYR A 104 -11.03 0.08 -6.99
N ARG A 105 -11.82 -0.40 -6.01
CA ARG A 105 -13.06 0.28 -5.59
C ARG A 105 -12.80 1.69 -5.06
N GLY A 106 -11.69 1.88 -4.35
CA GLY A 106 -11.21 3.19 -3.92
C GLY A 106 -10.91 4.13 -5.09
N GLU A 107 -10.19 3.65 -6.11
CA GLU A 107 -9.94 4.42 -7.33
C GLU A 107 -11.22 4.90 -8.00
N VAL A 108 -12.22 4.01 -8.12
CA VAL A 108 -13.52 4.33 -8.70
C VAL A 108 -14.24 5.38 -7.86
N ALA A 109 -14.22 5.26 -6.53
CA ALA A 109 -14.84 6.22 -5.63
C ALA A 109 -14.19 7.61 -5.71
N VAL A 110 -12.85 7.66 -5.71
CA VAL A 110 -12.07 8.90 -5.89
C VAL A 110 -12.40 9.53 -7.24
N ARG A 111 -12.39 8.76 -8.32
CA ARG A 111 -12.67 9.27 -9.67
C ARG A 111 -14.08 9.81 -9.80
N LYS A 112 -15.05 9.22 -9.10
CA LYS A 112 -16.44 9.68 -9.08
C LYS A 112 -16.59 11.01 -8.33
N ALA A 113 -15.92 11.16 -7.19
CA ALA A 113 -16.00 12.36 -6.37
C ALA A 113 -15.14 13.53 -6.91
N PHE A 114 -13.97 13.20 -7.48
CA PHE A 114 -13.02 14.16 -8.04
C PHE A 114 -12.49 13.65 -9.40
N PRO A 115 -13.17 13.95 -10.53
CA PRO A 115 -12.84 13.40 -11.85
C PRO A 115 -11.42 13.71 -12.34
N ASN A 116 -10.89 14.87 -11.95
CA ASN A 116 -9.55 15.34 -12.33
C ASN A 116 -8.43 14.77 -11.45
N ALA A 117 -8.72 13.78 -10.60
CA ALA A 117 -7.73 13.19 -9.71
C ALA A 117 -6.69 12.42 -10.51
N ASN A 118 -5.41 12.60 -10.15
CA ASN A 118 -4.35 11.75 -10.66
C ASN A 118 -4.26 10.49 -9.78
N ILE A 119 -4.35 9.32 -10.40
CA ILE A 119 -4.26 8.05 -9.70
C ILE A 119 -2.90 7.43 -10.01
N VAL A 120 -2.11 7.14 -8.98
CA VAL A 120 -0.81 6.48 -9.13
C VAL A 120 -0.96 5.04 -8.68
N ARG A 121 -0.88 4.10 -9.63
CA ARG A 121 -0.81 2.66 -9.39
C ARG A 121 0.65 2.27 -9.29
N SER A 122 1.17 2.18 -8.08
CA SER A 122 2.55 1.75 -7.86
C SER A 122 2.66 0.23 -7.82
N ALA A 123 3.71 -0.30 -8.42
CA ALA A 123 4.24 -1.61 -8.05
C ALA A 123 4.73 -1.59 -6.59
N THR A 124 5.16 -2.73 -6.07
CA THR A 124 5.82 -2.80 -4.78
C THR A 124 7.02 -1.86 -4.73
N ILE A 125 6.95 -0.87 -3.84
CA ILE A 125 8.01 0.12 -3.63
C ILE A 125 9.02 -0.43 -2.63
N TYR A 126 10.30 -0.29 -2.93
CA TYR A 126 11.40 -0.65 -2.02
C TYR A 126 12.22 0.58 -1.60
N GLY A 127 12.87 0.48 -0.43
CA GLY A 127 13.68 1.56 0.11
C GLY A 127 13.99 1.40 1.60
N PRO A 128 14.64 2.40 2.21
CA PRO A 128 14.87 2.42 3.65
C PRO A 128 13.54 2.24 4.40
N GLU A 129 13.52 1.34 5.38
CA GLU A 129 12.32 1.01 6.19
C GLU A 129 11.12 0.43 5.42
N ASP A 130 11.32 -0.09 4.20
CA ASP A 130 10.25 -0.80 3.50
C ASP A 130 9.74 -2.02 4.30
N ARG A 131 8.55 -2.49 3.95
CA ARG A 131 7.97 -3.73 4.53
C ARG A 131 8.18 -4.94 3.63
N PHE A 132 8.84 -4.78 2.49
CA PHE A 132 8.97 -5.81 1.47
C PHE A 132 10.30 -6.54 1.61
N LEU A 133 11.42 -5.88 1.29
CA LEU A 133 12.75 -6.46 1.41
C LEU A 133 13.12 -6.71 2.88
N ASN A 134 12.78 -5.78 3.77
CA ASN A 134 13.05 -5.96 5.21
C ASN A 134 12.24 -7.11 5.81
N TRP A 135 11.11 -7.51 5.22
CA TRP A 135 10.39 -8.68 5.70
C TRP A 135 11.20 -9.94 5.46
N TYR A 136 11.71 -10.14 4.23
CA TYR A 136 12.56 -11.28 3.90
C TYR A 136 13.88 -11.29 4.68
N ALA A 137 14.54 -10.14 4.81
CA ALA A 137 15.79 -10.01 5.57
C ALA A 137 15.64 -10.34 7.07
N ARG A 138 14.42 -10.23 7.62
CA ARG A 138 14.13 -10.49 9.04
C ARG A 138 13.52 -11.87 9.28
N LEU A 139 13.23 -12.63 8.23
CA LEU A 139 12.87 -14.03 8.38
C LEU A 139 14.10 -14.79 8.88
N GLY A 140 13.89 -15.74 9.78
CA GLY A 140 14.97 -16.46 10.45
C GLY A 140 15.62 -17.50 9.53
N SER A 141 15.93 -18.67 10.08
CA SER A 141 16.65 -19.74 9.37
C SER A 141 15.87 -20.39 8.21
N ALA A 142 14.59 -20.05 8.01
CA ALA A 142 13.77 -20.60 6.94
C ALA A 142 12.84 -19.52 6.36
N ILE A 143 12.82 -19.44 5.03
CA ILE A 143 11.98 -18.49 4.28
C ILE A 143 10.93 -19.27 3.48
N PRO A 144 9.64 -19.16 3.82
CA PRO A 144 8.57 -19.72 3.01
C PRO A 144 8.37 -18.86 1.76
N LEU A 145 8.48 -19.48 0.59
CA LEU A 145 8.16 -18.89 -0.70
C LEU A 145 6.85 -19.47 -1.20
N VAL A 146 5.85 -18.60 -1.42
CA VAL A 146 4.57 -19.01 -2.01
C VAL A 146 4.82 -19.47 -3.44
N ASP A 147 4.39 -20.68 -3.79
CA ASP A 147 4.56 -21.30 -5.11
C ASP A 147 5.99 -21.14 -5.68
N ASN A 148 7.01 -21.49 -4.88
CA ASN A 148 8.43 -21.33 -5.19
C ASN A 148 8.89 -19.90 -5.51
N GLY A 149 8.08 -18.87 -5.22
CA GLY A 149 8.39 -17.50 -5.58
C GLY A 149 8.32 -17.25 -7.09
N ALA A 150 7.47 -17.98 -7.80
CA ALA A 150 7.33 -17.90 -9.26
C ALA A 150 6.72 -16.57 -9.74
N ALA A 151 5.93 -15.89 -8.90
CA ALA A 151 5.29 -14.63 -9.25
C ALA A 151 6.32 -13.55 -9.61
N ARG A 152 6.04 -12.83 -10.69
CA ARG A 152 6.87 -11.75 -11.23
C ARG A 152 6.49 -10.42 -10.59
N LEU A 153 7.50 -9.65 -10.19
CA LEU A 153 7.38 -8.34 -9.57
C LEU A 153 8.29 -7.36 -10.32
N GLN A 154 7.82 -6.13 -10.51
CA GLN A 154 8.60 -5.04 -11.12
C GLN A 154 8.81 -3.90 -10.12
N PRO A 155 9.66 -4.12 -9.08
CA PRO A 155 9.73 -3.24 -7.92
C PRO A 155 10.23 -1.84 -8.28
N ALA A 156 9.56 -0.81 -7.78
CA ALA A 156 9.86 0.58 -8.09
C ALA A 156 10.62 1.27 -6.94
N LEU A 157 11.53 2.17 -7.27
CA LEU A 157 12.14 3.05 -6.27
C LEU A 157 11.13 4.15 -5.85
N TYR A 158 11.21 4.61 -4.61
CA TYR A 158 10.30 5.60 -3.99
C TYR A 158 10.29 7.02 -4.61
N ALA A 159 10.87 7.21 -5.79
CA ALA A 159 10.96 8.51 -6.45
C ALA A 159 9.74 8.76 -7.33
N LEU A 160 8.76 9.51 -6.83
CA LEU A 160 7.70 10.08 -7.67
C LEU A 160 8.00 11.54 -7.98
N ILE A 161 8.22 11.85 -9.26
CA ILE A 161 8.21 13.23 -9.74
C ILE A 161 6.74 13.60 -10.00
N VAL A 162 6.22 14.51 -9.19
CA VAL A 162 4.86 15.03 -9.39
C VAL A 162 4.91 16.13 -10.44
N ASP A 163 4.55 15.80 -11.68
CA ASP A 163 4.29 16.83 -12.69
C ASP A 163 2.98 17.54 -12.36
N THR A 164 3.11 18.82 -12.06
CA THR A 164 2.03 19.71 -11.65
C THR A 164 1.05 20.08 -12.77
N THR A 165 1.37 19.76 -14.03
CA THR A 165 0.56 20.09 -15.21
C THR A 165 -0.46 19.03 -15.56
N ILE A 166 -0.24 17.78 -15.13
CA ILE A 166 -1.09 16.66 -15.53
C ILE A 166 -2.29 16.56 -14.58
N GLN A 167 -3.47 16.29 -15.13
CA GLN A 167 -4.71 16.12 -14.37
C GLN A 167 -5.55 14.98 -14.94
N GLY A 168 -6.27 14.29 -14.06
CA GLY A 168 -7.21 13.25 -14.45
C GLY A 168 -6.57 12.00 -15.06
N GLN A 169 -5.27 11.76 -14.92
CA GLN A 169 -4.63 10.57 -15.49
C GLN A 169 -4.44 9.46 -14.47
N THR A 170 -4.33 8.22 -14.95
CA THR A 170 -3.88 7.08 -14.14
C THR A 170 -2.49 6.70 -14.61
N PHE A 171 -1.52 6.71 -13.70
CA PHE A 171 -0.13 6.39 -13.96
C PHE A 171 0.22 5.06 -13.34
N GLU A 172 1.03 4.26 -14.04
CA GLU A 172 1.62 3.05 -13.50
C GLU A 172 3.08 3.34 -13.16
N LEU A 173 3.42 3.27 -11.87
CA LEU A 173 4.77 3.46 -11.38
C LEU A 173 5.39 2.09 -11.18
N VAL A 174 6.24 1.69 -12.12
CA VAL A 174 6.92 0.40 -12.14
C VAL A 174 8.44 0.61 -12.24
N GLY A 175 9.22 -0.36 -11.77
CA GLY A 175 10.66 -0.39 -11.98
C GLY A 175 11.06 -0.71 -13.43
N ASP A 176 12.36 -0.71 -13.72
CA ASP A 176 12.87 -0.98 -15.07
C ASP A 176 12.90 -2.47 -15.40
N GLU A 177 13.17 -3.32 -14.42
CA GLU A 177 13.39 -4.76 -14.60
C GLU A 177 12.35 -5.61 -13.85
N GLU A 178 12.00 -6.75 -14.45
CA GLU A 178 11.13 -7.75 -13.85
C GLU A 178 11.96 -8.82 -13.14
N TYR A 179 11.61 -9.11 -11.89
CA TYR A 179 12.22 -10.17 -11.10
C TYR A 179 11.15 -11.13 -10.61
N SER A 180 11.47 -12.42 -10.53
CA SER A 180 10.69 -13.35 -9.73
C SER A 180 10.86 -13.03 -8.25
N THR A 181 9.85 -13.35 -7.45
CA THR A 181 9.95 -13.23 -5.99
C THR A 181 11.15 -14.01 -5.45
N LYS A 182 11.46 -15.17 -6.05
CA LYS A 182 12.66 -15.94 -5.70
C LYS A 182 13.96 -15.18 -5.97
N GLU A 183 14.11 -14.58 -7.15
CA GLU A 183 15.31 -13.78 -7.49
C GLU A 183 15.50 -12.61 -6.53
N ILE A 184 14.41 -11.94 -6.12
CA ILE A 184 14.47 -10.85 -5.13
C ILE A 184 14.94 -11.37 -3.77
N VAL A 185 14.40 -12.51 -3.33
CA VAL A 185 14.82 -13.11 -2.05
C VAL A 185 16.28 -13.53 -2.11
N ASP A 186 16.70 -14.21 -3.18
CA ASP A 186 18.09 -14.60 -3.39
C ASP A 186 19.02 -13.37 -3.35
N TYR A 187 18.62 -12.25 -3.95
CA TYR A 187 19.35 -10.97 -3.87
C TYR A 187 19.44 -10.41 -2.44
N VAL A 188 18.34 -10.42 -1.68
CA VAL A 188 18.35 -9.97 -0.28
C VAL A 188 19.29 -10.83 0.57
N LEU A 189 19.29 -12.15 0.36
CA LEU A 189 20.14 -13.08 1.07
C LEU A 189 21.63 -12.88 0.76
N ASP A 190 21.96 -12.65 -0.51
CA ASP A 190 23.32 -12.31 -0.93
C ASP A 190 23.79 -11.00 -0.26
N VAL A 191 22.99 -9.94 -0.29
CA VAL A 191 23.36 -8.66 0.32
C VAL A 191 23.48 -8.75 1.84
N THR A 192 22.60 -9.50 2.50
CA THR A 192 22.60 -9.68 3.97
C THR A 192 23.56 -10.76 4.45
N GLN A 193 24.24 -11.46 3.53
CA GLN A 193 25.16 -12.56 3.81
C GLN A 193 24.52 -13.63 4.73
N SER A 194 23.26 -13.95 4.45
CA SER A 194 22.46 -14.93 5.20
C SER A 194 22.13 -16.14 4.33
N ASP A 195 22.19 -17.34 4.90
CA ASP A 195 21.94 -18.60 4.17
C ASP A 195 20.79 -19.42 4.80
N PRO A 196 19.54 -18.90 4.78
CA PRO A 196 18.38 -19.63 5.26
C PRO A 196 17.88 -20.66 4.25
N GLN A 197 17.19 -21.68 4.74
CA GLN A 197 16.54 -22.66 3.89
C GLN A 197 15.32 -22.05 3.19
N LEU A 198 15.29 -22.08 1.85
CA LEU A 198 14.12 -21.72 1.07
C LEU A 198 13.12 -22.89 1.06
N LEU A 199 11.91 -22.65 1.56
CA LEU A 199 10.85 -23.64 1.63
C LEU A 199 9.75 -23.31 0.63
N ASN A 200 9.41 -24.27 -0.23
CA ASN A 200 8.24 -24.13 -1.09
C ASN A 200 6.96 -24.26 -0.27
N LEU A 201 6.10 -23.25 -0.34
CA LEU A 201 4.79 -23.25 0.28
C LEU A 201 3.73 -23.13 -0.82
N PRO A 202 3.08 -24.24 -1.22
CA PRO A 202 2.00 -24.18 -2.21
C PRO A 202 0.88 -23.23 -1.75
N LEU A 203 0.30 -22.46 -2.66
CA LEU A 203 -0.72 -21.45 -2.35
C LEU A 203 -1.85 -21.94 -1.42
N PRO A 204 -2.46 -23.13 -1.62
CA PRO A 204 -3.52 -23.61 -0.73
C PRO A 204 -3.04 -23.77 0.73
N VAL A 205 -1.79 -24.18 0.93
CA VAL A 205 -1.20 -24.30 2.27
C VAL A 205 -0.90 -22.91 2.83
N ALA A 206 -0.36 -22.02 2.01
CA ALA A 206 -0.09 -20.63 2.37
C ALA A 206 -1.35 -19.90 2.83
N GLU A 207 -2.48 -20.09 2.15
CA GLU A 207 -3.77 -19.53 2.53
C GLU A 207 -4.25 -20.01 3.90
N VAL A 208 -4.15 -21.33 4.17
CA VAL A 208 -4.54 -21.90 5.46
C VAL A 208 -3.66 -21.35 6.59
N VAL A 209 -2.34 -21.29 6.38
CA VAL A 209 -1.40 -20.70 7.34
C VAL A 209 -1.74 -19.23 7.58
N GLY A 210 -1.97 -18.47 6.50
CA GLY A 210 -2.37 -17.07 6.56
C GLY A 210 -3.68 -16.86 7.32
N LYS A 211 -4.66 -17.76 7.19
CA LYS A 211 -5.94 -17.71 7.91
C LYS A 211 -5.80 -17.89 9.42
N VAL A 212 -4.78 -18.61 9.87
CA VAL A 212 -4.47 -18.75 11.30
C VAL A 212 -3.72 -17.52 11.80
N ILE A 213 -2.67 -17.09 11.08
CA ILE A 213 -1.79 -15.98 11.49
C ILE A 213 -2.53 -14.64 11.49
N GLN A 214 -3.48 -14.42 10.57
CA GLN A 214 -4.25 -13.16 10.47
C GLN A 214 -5.10 -12.81 11.70
N ASN A 215 -5.25 -13.73 12.67
CA ASN A 215 -5.97 -13.47 13.91
C ASN A 215 -5.08 -12.92 15.02
N LEU A 216 -3.77 -12.82 14.80
CA LEU A 216 -2.86 -12.14 15.69
C LEU A 216 -3.07 -10.62 15.62
N PRO A 217 -2.75 -9.85 16.69
CA PRO A 217 -2.94 -8.40 16.72
C PRO A 217 -2.20 -7.63 15.61
N GLU A 218 -1.00 -8.09 15.24
CA GLU A 218 -0.19 -7.52 14.16
C GLU A 218 0.26 -8.64 13.21
N PRO A 219 -0.62 -9.09 12.29
CA PRO A 219 -0.31 -10.22 11.44
C PRO A 219 0.70 -9.79 10.37
N LYS A 220 1.91 -10.35 10.44
CA LYS A 220 2.92 -10.19 9.39
C LYS A 220 2.60 -11.00 8.14
N PHE A 221 1.69 -11.97 8.25
CA PHE A 221 1.23 -12.81 7.16
C PHE A 221 -0.28 -13.01 7.27
N SER A 222 -0.99 -12.92 6.14
CA SER A 222 -2.45 -13.07 6.07
C SER A 222 -2.84 -13.92 4.87
N GLN A 223 -4.06 -14.46 4.88
CA GLN A 223 -4.57 -15.23 3.73
C GLN A 223 -4.53 -14.40 2.45
N ASP A 224 -4.95 -13.13 2.53
CA ASP A 224 -4.91 -12.21 1.40
C ASP A 224 -3.48 -11.88 0.96
N LEU A 225 -2.50 -11.83 1.87
CA LEU A 225 -1.09 -11.69 1.48
C LEU A 225 -0.59 -12.92 0.71
N ALA A 226 -0.98 -14.13 1.10
CA ALA A 226 -0.60 -15.34 0.35
C ALA A 226 -1.07 -15.28 -1.10
N ILE A 227 -2.34 -14.87 -1.32
CA ILE A 227 -2.89 -14.68 -2.67
C ILE A 227 -2.14 -13.58 -3.42
N ARG A 228 -1.83 -12.44 -2.77
CA ARG A 228 -1.06 -11.37 -3.43
C ARG A 228 0.33 -11.81 -3.87
N LEU A 229 1.01 -12.63 -3.06
CA LEU A 229 2.34 -13.16 -3.38
C LEU A 229 2.33 -14.16 -4.54
N SER A 230 1.17 -14.73 -4.89
CA SER A 230 1.04 -15.59 -6.09
C SER A 230 0.63 -14.82 -7.35
N LEU A 231 0.36 -13.52 -7.26
CA LEU A 231 -0.05 -12.70 -8.41
C LEU A 231 1.15 -11.97 -9.01
N ASP A 232 1.17 -11.90 -10.34
CA ASP A 232 2.16 -11.09 -11.05
C ASP A 232 1.85 -9.58 -10.91
N GLU A 233 2.82 -8.83 -10.43
CA GLU A 233 2.82 -7.38 -10.31
C GLU A 233 3.79 -6.76 -11.34
N VAL A 234 3.42 -6.89 -12.62
CA VAL A 234 4.15 -6.36 -13.77
C VAL A 234 3.28 -5.38 -14.56
N LYS A 235 3.91 -4.45 -15.28
CA LYS A 235 3.21 -3.50 -16.14
C LYS A 235 2.42 -4.24 -17.22
N THR A 236 1.17 -3.81 -17.46
CA THR A 236 0.31 -4.39 -18.51
C THR A 236 0.53 -3.70 -19.87
#